data_AF-A0A497LEK7-F1
#
_entry.id   AF-A0A497LEK7-F1
#
_cell.length_a   1.000
_cell.length_b   1.000
_cell.length_c   1.000
_cell.angle_alpha   90.00
_cell.angle_beta   90.00
_cell.angle_gamma   90.00
#
_symmetry.space_group_name_H-M   'P 1'
#
loop_
_entity.id
_entity.type
_entity.pdbx_description
1 polymer ?
#
loop_
_entity_poly.entity_id
_entity_poly.type
_entity_poly.pdbx_seq_one_letter_code
_entity_poly.pdbx_strand_id
1 'polypeptide(L)'
;ATYFAFVGSIGWAIGVSLMGPVENALGPSGVFLTCLCVLLAFPLVLAFYREEELPRKDEPLRSYVMLTFMPRFRAERGFGFLLLGVFLSWLGLQWTSTARVKLYELLGYSKTLVGLTWAASSIISAFTVLAARRLVERLGGLRTLLISIACYTVVMPSLGLIWDPRAFVVLWLLPVWPFFNLGYVLSPAEFSREDYRGEAMGANEVAKNVGVLLGMLGGLVADLLGREVALVLSAIPFGLALAFAITCYYACKVRWRKAF
;
A
#
# COMPACT_ATOMS: atom_id res chain seq x y z
N ALA A 1 0.42 -15.25 1.34
CA ALA A 1 0.67 -13.82 1.03
C ALA A 1 1.21 -13.62 -0.38
N THR A 2 2.35 -14.23 -0.76
CA THR A 2 3.01 -14.00 -2.06
C THR A 2 2.16 -14.36 -3.29
N TYR A 3 1.52 -15.53 -3.31
CA TYR A 3 0.64 -15.92 -4.43
C TYR A 3 -0.60 -15.01 -4.55
N PHE A 4 -1.20 -14.63 -3.43
CA PHE A 4 -2.31 -13.69 -3.40
C PHE A 4 -1.89 -12.32 -3.98
N ALA A 5 -0.73 -11.80 -3.58
CA ALA A 5 -0.17 -10.57 -4.13
C ALA A 5 0.11 -10.68 -5.64
N PHE A 6 0.64 -11.82 -6.10
CA PHE A 6 0.88 -12.09 -7.51
C PHE A 6 -0.40 -12.07 -8.35
N VAL A 7 -1.43 -12.84 -7.95
CA VAL A 7 -2.72 -12.89 -8.64
C VAL A 7 -3.38 -11.50 -8.64
N GLY A 8 -3.33 -10.80 -7.50
CA GLY A 8 -3.83 -9.43 -7.39
C GLY A 8 -3.13 -8.46 -8.35
N SER A 9 -1.81 -8.53 -8.47
CA SER A 9 -1.04 -7.69 -9.39
C SER A 9 -1.34 -8.00 -10.86
N ILE A 10 -1.55 -9.27 -11.23
CA ILE A 10 -1.97 -9.65 -12.58
C ILE A 10 -3.38 -9.12 -12.87
N GLY A 11 -4.32 -9.32 -11.96
CA GLY A 11 -5.69 -8.81 -12.10
C GLY A 11 -5.71 -7.29 -12.28
N TRP A 12 -4.90 -6.57 -11.51
CA TRP A 12 -4.71 -5.13 -11.65
C TRP A 12 -4.12 -4.76 -13.02
N ALA A 13 -3.07 -5.45 -13.46
CA ALA A 13 -2.43 -5.20 -14.75
C ALA A 13 -3.42 -5.36 -15.92
N ILE A 14 -4.21 -6.44 -15.89
CA ILE A 14 -5.26 -6.69 -16.89
C ILE A 14 -6.31 -5.57 -16.84
N GLY A 15 -6.82 -5.24 -15.66
CA GLY A 15 -7.85 -4.21 -15.50
C GLY A 15 -7.41 -2.85 -16.06
N VAL A 16 -6.21 -2.39 -15.71
CA VAL A 16 -5.70 -1.09 -16.15
C VAL A 16 -5.31 -1.09 -17.64
N SER A 17 -4.82 -2.21 -18.18
CA SER A 17 -4.54 -2.32 -19.62
C SER A 17 -5.80 -2.21 -20.47
N LEU A 18 -6.93 -2.73 -19.97
CA LEU A 18 -8.20 -2.72 -20.68
C LEU A 18 -8.96 -1.40 -20.57
N MET A 19 -8.73 -0.59 -19.52
CA MET A 19 -9.45 0.66 -19.30
C MET A 19 -9.40 1.62 -20.51
N GLY A 20 -8.22 1.87 -21.07
CA GLY A 20 -8.07 2.79 -22.22
C GLY A 20 -8.81 2.31 -23.48
N PRO A 21 -8.55 1.09 -23.97
CA PRO A 21 -9.26 0.52 -25.12
C PRO A 21 -10.78 0.48 -24.93
N VAL A 22 -11.25 0.08 -23.74
CA VAL A 22 -12.69 0.00 -23.43
C VAL A 22 -13.32 1.39 -23.39
N GLU A 23 -12.67 2.37 -22.78
CA GLU A 23 -13.14 3.75 -22.76
C GLU A 23 -13.23 4.34 -24.18
N ASN A 24 -12.22 4.07 -25.03
CA ASN A 24 -12.22 4.54 -26.41
C ASN A 24 -13.34 3.91 -27.25
N ALA A 25 -13.69 2.65 -26.99
CA ALA A 25 -14.70 1.92 -27.76
C ALA A 25 -16.13 2.17 -27.27
N LEU A 26 -16.34 2.20 -25.95
CA LEU A 26 -17.68 2.20 -25.32
C LEU A 26 -17.96 3.48 -24.51
N GLY A 27 -17.02 4.41 -24.45
CA GLY A 27 -17.09 5.58 -23.59
C GLY A 27 -16.90 5.27 -22.10
N PRO A 28 -16.95 6.30 -21.23
CA PRO A 28 -16.76 6.13 -19.79
C PRO A 28 -17.79 5.21 -19.13
N SER A 29 -19.06 5.26 -19.55
CA SER A 29 -20.12 4.39 -19.05
C SER A 29 -19.87 2.91 -19.36
N GLY A 30 -19.31 2.61 -20.53
CA GLY A 30 -18.95 1.25 -20.92
C GLY A 30 -17.85 0.64 -20.04
N VAL A 31 -16.91 1.45 -19.56
CA VAL A 31 -15.90 1.01 -18.58
C VAL A 31 -16.58 0.56 -17.28
N PHE A 32 -17.49 1.37 -16.73
CA PHE A 32 -18.22 1.02 -15.51
C PHE A 32 -19.08 -0.24 -15.67
N LEU A 33 -19.76 -0.40 -16.82
CA LEU A 33 -20.54 -1.60 -17.12
C LEU A 33 -19.64 -2.84 -17.18
N THR A 34 -18.49 -2.74 -17.82
CA THR A 34 -17.51 -3.83 -17.91
C THR A 34 -17.01 -4.23 -16.52
N CYS A 35 -16.68 -3.26 -15.67
CA CYS A 35 -16.31 -3.51 -14.27
C CYS A 35 -17.44 -4.21 -13.50
N LEU A 36 -18.69 -3.79 -13.68
CA LEU A 36 -19.85 -4.43 -13.05
C LEU A 36 -20.00 -5.89 -13.50
N CYS A 37 -19.88 -6.17 -14.80
CA CYS A 37 -19.95 -7.53 -15.34
C CYS A 37 -18.87 -8.45 -14.74
N VAL A 38 -17.64 -7.95 -14.61
CA VAL A 38 -16.54 -8.68 -13.94
C VAL A 38 -16.85 -8.90 -12.46
N LEU A 39 -17.36 -7.88 -11.76
CA LEU A 39 -17.73 -7.98 -10.34
C LEU A 39 -18.82 -9.03 -10.10
N LEU A 40 -19.81 -9.13 -11.01
CA LEU A 40 -20.89 -10.12 -10.92
C LEU A 40 -20.40 -11.57 -11.08
N ALA A 41 -19.20 -11.80 -11.60
CA ALA A 41 -18.59 -13.12 -11.60
C ALA A 41 -18.10 -13.56 -10.21
N PHE A 42 -17.84 -12.63 -9.29
CA PHE A 42 -17.32 -12.93 -7.96
C PHE A 42 -18.31 -13.69 -7.05
N PRO A 43 -19.61 -13.32 -6.98
CA PRO A 43 -20.62 -14.13 -6.29
C PRO A 43 -20.68 -15.59 -6.76
N LEU A 44 -20.46 -15.84 -8.06
CA LEU A 44 -20.41 -17.21 -8.58
C LEU A 44 -19.23 -17.98 -7.99
N VAL A 45 -18.04 -17.37 -7.90
CA VAL A 45 -16.88 -17.99 -7.24
C VAL A 45 -17.17 -18.28 -5.77
N LEU A 46 -17.76 -17.33 -5.05
CA LEU A 46 -18.13 -17.50 -3.64
C LEU A 46 -19.16 -18.62 -3.42
N ALA A 47 -20.10 -18.82 -4.35
CA ALA A 47 -21.10 -19.88 -4.24
C ALA A 47 -20.47 -21.30 -4.26
N PHE A 48 -19.29 -21.45 -4.86
CA PHE A 48 -18.55 -22.72 -4.91
C PHE A 48 -17.34 -22.77 -3.97
N TYR A 49 -16.94 -21.65 -3.37
CA TYR A 49 -15.83 -21.60 -2.44
C TYR A 49 -16.23 -22.25 -1.10
N ARG A 50 -15.43 -23.21 -0.65
CA ARG A 50 -15.56 -23.85 0.66
C ARG A 50 -14.30 -23.55 1.45
N GLU A 51 -14.47 -22.90 2.60
CA GLU A 51 -13.39 -22.61 3.53
C GLU A 51 -13.42 -23.61 4.68
N GLU A 52 -12.25 -23.95 5.21
CA GLU A 52 -12.17 -24.74 6.44
C GLU A 52 -12.72 -23.94 7.62
N GLU A 53 -13.45 -24.60 8.52
CA GLU A 53 -13.99 -23.93 9.69
C GLU A 53 -12.85 -23.44 10.60
N LEU A 54 -12.67 -22.13 10.68
CA LEU A 54 -11.74 -21.51 11.62
C LEU A 54 -12.24 -21.74 13.06
N PRO A 55 -11.35 -21.93 14.04
CA PRO A 55 -11.73 -22.12 15.43
C PRO A 55 -12.55 -20.92 15.92
N ARG A 56 -13.80 -21.20 16.34
CA ARG A 56 -14.67 -20.18 16.93
C ARG A 56 -14.14 -19.80 18.30
N LYS A 57 -14.10 -18.50 18.58
CA LYS A 57 -13.83 -18.02 19.95
C LYS A 57 -15.10 -18.25 20.78
N ASP A 58 -14.97 -18.96 21.88
CA ASP A 58 -16.08 -19.26 22.81
C ASP A 58 -16.56 -18.03 23.60
N GLU A 59 -15.84 -16.91 23.52
CA GLU A 59 -16.18 -15.70 24.25
C GLU A 59 -17.44 -15.00 23.70
N PRO A 60 -18.32 -14.49 24.58
CA PRO A 60 -19.51 -13.75 24.15
C PRO A 60 -19.12 -12.45 23.42
N LEU A 61 -19.81 -12.16 22.31
CA LEU A 61 -19.62 -10.97 21.46
C LEU A 61 -19.49 -9.65 22.25
N ARG A 62 -20.25 -9.51 23.35
CA ARG A 62 -20.23 -8.31 24.19
C ARG A 62 -18.85 -8.04 24.80
N SER A 63 -18.14 -9.08 25.23
CA SER A 63 -16.79 -8.97 25.78
C SER A 63 -15.82 -8.48 24.70
N TYR A 64 -15.95 -9.01 23.48
CA TYR A 64 -15.12 -8.63 22.34
C TYR A 64 -15.32 -7.16 21.94
N VAL A 65 -16.58 -6.70 21.87
CA VAL A 65 -16.91 -5.31 21.52
C VAL A 65 -16.43 -4.35 22.60
N MET A 66 -16.66 -4.63 23.89
CA MET A 66 -16.16 -3.77 24.96
C MET A 66 -14.64 -3.66 24.95
N LEU A 67 -13.93 -4.76 24.71
CA LEU A 67 -12.47 -4.76 24.58
C LEU A 67 -11.99 -3.98 23.36
N THR A 68 -12.73 -4.02 22.25
CA THR A 68 -12.42 -3.27 21.02
C THR A 68 -12.48 -1.75 21.24
N PHE A 69 -13.38 -1.27 22.12
CA PHE A 69 -13.49 0.15 22.46
C PHE A 69 -12.57 0.59 23.60
N MET A 70 -11.80 -0.32 24.21
CA MET A 70 -10.79 0.09 25.19
C MET A 70 -9.57 0.68 24.47
N PRO A 71 -9.07 1.86 24.89
CA PRO A 71 -7.91 2.51 24.26
C PRO A 71 -6.57 1.82 24.55
N ARG A 72 -6.59 0.58 25.05
CA ARG A 72 -5.40 -0.23 25.34
C ARG A 72 -5.27 -1.32 24.28
N PHE A 73 -4.46 -1.04 23.26
CA PHE A 73 -4.05 -2.06 22.32
C PHE A 73 -3.37 -3.21 23.05
N ARG A 74 -3.81 -4.44 22.77
CA ARG A 74 -3.16 -5.68 23.25
C ARG A 74 -1.88 -6.02 22.47
N ALA A 75 -1.58 -5.24 21.43
CA ALA A 75 -0.40 -5.36 20.60
C ALA A 75 0.91 -5.08 21.36
N GLU A 76 2.02 -5.59 20.82
CA GLU A 76 3.32 -5.46 21.47
C GLU A 76 3.82 -4.01 21.59
N ARG A 77 4.74 -3.77 22.54
CA ARG A 77 5.42 -2.48 22.67
C ARG A 77 6.08 -2.10 21.34
N GLY A 78 5.81 -0.87 20.88
CA GLY A 78 6.29 -0.36 19.59
C GLY A 78 5.23 -0.39 18.49
N PHE A 79 4.09 -1.07 18.69
CA PHE A 79 3.00 -1.10 17.71
C PHE A 79 2.43 0.31 17.44
N GLY A 80 2.35 1.18 18.45
CA GLY A 80 1.96 2.58 18.23
C GLY A 80 2.88 3.34 17.27
N PHE A 81 4.19 3.09 17.33
CA PHE A 81 5.14 3.67 16.38
C PHE A 81 4.99 3.08 14.98
N LEU A 82 4.63 1.79 14.86
CA LEU A 82 4.27 1.19 13.59
C LEU A 82 3.04 1.89 12.99
N LEU A 83 1.98 2.09 13.78
CA LEU A 83 0.76 2.77 13.32
C LEU A 83 1.05 4.20 12.85
N LEU A 84 1.88 4.96 13.56
CA LEU A 84 2.31 6.30 13.14
C LEU A 84 3.13 6.25 11.85
N GLY A 85 4.08 5.30 11.73
CA GLY A 85 4.87 5.11 10.52
C GLY A 85 3.99 4.75 9.31
N VAL A 86 3.01 3.87 9.50
CA VAL A 86 2.03 3.48 8.49
C VAL A 86 1.18 4.68 8.08
N PHE A 87 0.59 5.38 9.04
CA PHE A 87 -0.20 6.60 8.80
C PHE A 87 0.58 7.61 7.95
N LEU A 88 1.81 7.93 8.34
CA LEU A 88 2.65 8.92 7.65
C LEU A 88 3.13 8.43 6.28
N SER A 89 3.44 7.14 6.13
CA SER A 89 3.86 6.59 4.83
C SER A 89 2.71 6.61 3.81
N TRP A 90 1.49 6.29 4.23
CA TRP A 90 0.30 6.38 3.37
C TRP A 90 -0.12 7.82 3.11
N LEU A 91 0.04 8.72 4.08
CA LEU A 91 -0.08 10.16 3.87
C LEU A 91 0.88 10.61 2.76
N GLY A 92 2.17 10.26 2.84
CA GLY A 92 3.15 10.60 1.80
C GLY A 92 2.82 10.00 0.42
N LEU A 93 2.34 8.76 0.37
CA LEU A 93 1.92 8.11 -0.88
C LEU A 93 0.71 8.77 -1.53
N GLN A 94 -0.27 9.22 -0.75
CA GLN A 94 -1.44 9.91 -1.33
C GLN A 94 -1.18 11.40 -1.57
N TRP A 95 -0.31 12.03 -0.78
CA TRP A 95 0.19 13.36 -1.03
C TRP A 95 0.84 13.46 -2.42
N THR A 96 1.53 12.40 -2.83
CA THR A 96 2.21 12.29 -4.14
C THR A 96 1.29 11.83 -5.27
N SER A 97 -0.03 11.76 -5.04
CA SER A 97 -1.01 11.38 -6.07
C SER A 97 -0.96 12.29 -7.30
N THR A 98 -0.54 13.55 -7.13
CA THR A 98 -0.32 14.52 -8.22
C THR A 98 0.77 14.10 -9.20
N ALA A 99 1.68 13.18 -8.82
CA ALA A 99 2.65 12.58 -9.73
C ALA A 99 1.98 11.81 -10.87
N ARG A 100 0.77 11.26 -10.65
CA ARG A 100 -0.01 10.58 -11.70
C ARG A 100 -0.46 11.55 -12.79
N VAL A 101 -0.81 12.77 -12.40
CA VAL A 101 -1.16 13.85 -13.34
C VAL A 101 0.08 14.26 -14.13
N LYS A 102 1.23 14.41 -13.45
CA LYS A 102 2.51 14.69 -14.11
C LYS A 102 2.88 13.62 -15.14
N LEU A 103 2.72 12.34 -14.78
CA LEU A 103 2.93 11.22 -15.71
C LEU A 103 2.02 11.34 -16.95
N TYR A 104 0.74 11.66 -16.76
CA TYR A 104 -0.21 11.81 -17.85
C TYR A 104 0.18 12.93 -18.82
N GLU A 105 0.62 14.08 -18.30
CA GLU A 105 1.12 15.19 -19.11
C GLU A 105 2.42 14.84 -19.85
N LEU A 106 3.39 14.22 -19.16
CA LEU A 106 4.66 13.81 -19.76
C LEU A 106 4.50 12.76 -20.87
N LEU A 107 3.43 11.94 -20.80
CA LEU A 107 3.07 10.99 -21.84
C LEU A 107 2.13 11.58 -22.91
N GLY A 108 2.03 12.91 -22.98
CA GLY A 108 1.27 13.60 -24.03
C GLY A 108 -0.24 13.38 -23.94
N TYR A 109 -0.79 13.28 -22.72
CA TYR A 109 -2.22 13.10 -22.47
C TYR A 109 -2.79 11.80 -23.05
N SER A 110 -1.96 10.79 -23.27
CA SER A 110 -2.39 9.48 -23.76
C SER A 110 -2.78 8.56 -22.60
N LYS A 111 -4.10 8.34 -22.44
CA LYS A 111 -4.64 7.38 -21.44
C LYS A 111 -4.13 5.96 -21.67
N THR A 112 -3.95 5.57 -22.93
CA THR A 112 -3.41 4.26 -23.31
C THR A 112 -1.97 4.09 -22.83
N LEU A 113 -1.10 5.09 -23.02
CA LEU A 113 0.29 5.01 -22.57
C LEU A 113 0.41 5.00 -21.04
N VAL A 114 -0.42 5.78 -20.34
CA VAL A 114 -0.50 5.72 -18.86
C VAL A 114 -0.95 4.33 -18.41
N GLY A 115 -2.01 3.79 -19.02
CA GLY A 115 -2.52 2.46 -18.70
C GLY A 115 -1.49 1.37 -18.90
N LEU A 116 -0.78 1.38 -20.03
CA LEU A 116 0.32 0.46 -20.32
C LEU A 116 1.47 0.59 -19.33
N THR A 117 1.83 1.82 -18.94
CA THR A 117 2.89 2.06 -17.94
C THR A 117 2.51 1.48 -16.58
N TRP A 118 1.26 1.63 -16.17
CA TRP A 118 0.74 1.06 -14.91
C TRP A 118 0.63 -0.46 -14.95
N ALA A 119 0.22 -1.01 -16.09
CA ALA A 119 0.20 -2.44 -16.32
C ALA A 119 1.61 -3.04 -16.26
N ALA A 120 2.58 -2.41 -16.92
CA ALA A 120 3.98 -2.80 -16.85
C ALA A 120 4.51 -2.75 -15.41
N SER A 121 4.24 -1.67 -14.66
CA SER A 121 4.60 -1.56 -13.24
C SER A 121 4.01 -2.71 -12.40
N SER A 122 2.76 -3.06 -12.66
CA SER A 122 2.07 -4.16 -11.96
C SER A 122 2.66 -5.53 -12.29
N ILE A 123 2.98 -5.79 -13.57
CA ILE A 123 3.61 -7.04 -14.02
C ILE A 123 5.02 -7.16 -13.42
N ILE A 124 5.83 -6.11 -13.52
CA ILE A 124 7.17 -6.05 -12.92
C ILE A 124 7.07 -6.33 -11.41
N SER A 125 6.11 -5.71 -10.73
CA SER A 125 5.87 -5.93 -9.32
C SER A 125 5.51 -7.39 -9.01
N ALA A 126 4.64 -8.01 -9.80
CA ALA A 126 4.24 -9.41 -9.63
C ALA A 126 5.45 -10.36 -9.70
N PHE A 127 6.27 -10.22 -10.75
CA PHE A 127 7.48 -11.03 -10.91
C PHE A 127 8.53 -10.74 -9.85
N THR A 128 8.67 -9.47 -9.46
CA THR A 128 9.62 -9.06 -8.42
C THR A 128 9.29 -9.69 -7.08
N VAL A 129 8.00 -9.72 -6.69
CA VAL A 129 7.54 -10.38 -5.46
C VAL A 129 7.83 -11.87 -5.48
N LEU A 130 7.62 -12.53 -6.62
CA LEU A 130 7.89 -13.95 -6.78
C LEU A 130 9.39 -14.25 -6.65
N ALA A 131 10.23 -13.47 -7.32
CA ALA A 131 11.68 -13.59 -7.27
C ALA A 131 12.26 -13.28 -5.88
N ALA A 132 11.70 -12.28 -5.20
CA ALA A 132 12.17 -11.81 -3.90
C ALA A 132 11.50 -12.51 -2.70
N ARG A 133 10.70 -13.57 -2.93
CA ARG A 133 9.98 -14.30 -1.86
C ARG A 133 10.89 -14.70 -0.70
N ARG A 134 12.02 -15.37 -1.00
CA ARG A 134 12.99 -15.83 0.02
C ARG A 134 13.63 -14.67 0.77
N LEU A 135 13.78 -13.51 0.12
CA LEU A 135 14.32 -12.31 0.73
C LEU A 135 13.33 -11.73 1.75
N VAL A 136 12.05 -11.62 1.38
CA VAL A 136 11.00 -11.12 2.27
C VAL A 136 10.82 -12.04 3.48
N GLU A 137 10.82 -13.36 3.27
CA GLU A 137 10.75 -14.36 4.35
C GLU A 137 11.92 -14.21 5.36
N ARG A 138 13.11 -13.83 4.89
CA ARG A 138 14.28 -13.59 5.76
C ARG A 138 14.28 -12.23 6.45
N LEU A 139 13.76 -11.21 5.78
CA LEU A 139 13.75 -9.84 6.32
C LEU A 139 12.64 -9.66 7.36
N GLY A 140 11.50 -10.30 7.17
CA GLY A 140 10.28 -10.05 7.95
C GLY A 140 9.55 -8.78 7.47
N GLY A 141 8.28 -8.67 7.87
CA GLY A 141 7.37 -7.59 7.49
C GLY A 141 7.88 -6.21 7.87
N LEU A 142 8.31 -6.02 9.13
CA LEU A 142 8.76 -4.72 9.60
C LEU A 142 9.99 -4.19 8.84
N ARG A 143 10.99 -5.04 8.61
CA ARG A 143 12.21 -4.60 7.88
C ARG A 143 11.90 -4.34 6.41
N THR A 144 11.08 -5.18 5.78
CA THR A 144 10.64 -4.96 4.40
C THR A 144 9.88 -3.63 4.28
N LEU A 145 9.01 -3.31 5.24
CA LEU A 145 8.32 -2.02 5.27
C LEU A 145 9.30 -0.85 5.42
N LEU A 146 10.23 -0.93 6.37
CA LEU A 146 11.23 0.11 6.64
C LEU A 146 12.08 0.42 5.40
N ILE A 147 12.62 -0.61 4.74
CA ILE A 147 13.42 -0.46 3.51
C ILE A 147 12.57 0.20 2.41
N SER A 148 11.31 -0.21 2.27
CA SER A 148 10.41 0.34 1.25
C SER A 148 10.07 1.81 1.52
N ILE A 149 9.83 2.18 2.78
CA ILE A 149 9.65 3.57 3.19
C ILE A 149 10.91 4.38 2.87
N ALA A 150 12.10 3.87 3.19
CA ALA A 150 13.36 4.53 2.88
C ALA A 150 13.55 4.76 1.37
N CYS A 151 13.19 3.77 0.53
CA CYS A 151 13.17 3.94 -0.91
C CYS A 151 12.18 5.04 -1.33
N TYR A 152 10.97 5.07 -0.78
CA TYR A 152 9.99 6.10 -1.11
C TYR A 152 10.37 7.52 -0.66
N THR A 153 11.09 7.66 0.46
CA THR A 153 11.65 8.94 0.90
C THR A 153 12.56 9.57 -0.17
N VAL A 154 13.19 8.76 -1.02
CA VAL A 154 14.05 9.24 -2.11
C VAL A 154 13.29 9.31 -3.43
N VAL A 155 12.60 8.23 -3.80
CA VAL A 155 11.96 8.09 -5.12
C VAL A 155 10.86 9.13 -5.31
N MET A 156 9.98 9.34 -4.32
CA MET A 156 8.81 10.20 -4.48
C MET A 156 9.17 11.69 -4.66
N PRO A 157 10.06 12.27 -3.83
CA PRO A 157 10.55 13.63 -4.07
C PRO A 157 11.29 13.79 -5.40
N SER A 158 12.04 12.76 -5.83
CA SER A 158 12.78 12.79 -7.10
C SER A 158 11.86 12.95 -8.31
N LEU A 159 10.63 12.43 -8.27
CA LEU A 159 9.63 12.64 -9.33
C LEU A 159 9.23 14.12 -9.48
N GLY A 160 9.36 14.92 -8.42
CA GLY A 160 9.15 16.37 -8.48
C GLY A 160 10.22 17.08 -9.32
N LEU A 161 11.45 16.58 -9.30
CA LEU A 161 12.62 17.21 -9.92
C LEU A 161 12.84 16.81 -11.39
N ILE A 162 12.21 15.74 -11.84
CA ILE A 162 12.43 15.18 -13.18
C ILE A 162 11.43 15.75 -14.18
N TRP A 163 11.96 16.19 -15.33
CA TRP A 163 11.20 16.70 -16.48
C TRP A 163 11.28 15.78 -17.70
N ASP A 164 12.29 14.91 -17.77
CA ASP A 164 12.41 13.93 -18.85
C ASP A 164 11.37 12.80 -18.69
N PRO A 165 10.47 12.57 -19.67
CA PRO A 165 9.45 11.53 -19.59
C PRO A 165 10.03 10.12 -19.39
N ARG A 166 11.19 9.83 -19.98
CA ARG A 166 11.81 8.50 -19.91
C ARG A 166 12.32 8.22 -18.50
N ALA A 167 13.08 9.15 -17.93
CA ALA A 167 13.54 9.07 -16.54
C ALA A 167 12.37 8.94 -15.56
N PHE A 168 11.28 9.66 -15.78
CA PHE A 168 10.08 9.58 -14.95
C PHE A 168 9.45 8.18 -15.00
N VAL A 169 9.28 7.61 -16.20
CA VAL A 169 8.75 6.25 -16.37
C VAL A 169 9.66 5.21 -15.73
N VAL A 170 10.98 5.31 -15.88
CA VAL A 170 11.93 4.37 -15.27
C VAL A 170 11.77 4.36 -13.74
N LEU A 171 11.69 5.53 -13.11
CA LEU A 171 11.44 5.61 -11.66
C LEU A 171 10.06 5.08 -11.27
N TRP A 172 9.04 5.31 -12.10
CA TRP A 172 7.68 4.82 -11.87
C TRP A 172 7.58 3.29 -11.92
N LEU A 173 8.42 2.64 -12.73
CA LEU A 173 8.49 1.20 -12.86
C LEU A 173 9.30 0.51 -11.75
N LEU A 174 9.94 1.27 -10.86
CA LEU A 174 10.66 0.69 -9.72
C LEU A 174 9.70 -0.09 -8.82
N PRO A 175 9.99 -1.37 -8.52
CA PRO A 175 9.08 -2.24 -7.77
C PRO A 175 9.17 -2.00 -6.26
N VAL A 176 9.01 -0.76 -5.79
CA VAL A 176 8.98 -0.43 -4.35
C VAL A 176 7.63 -0.78 -3.73
N TRP A 177 6.55 -0.53 -4.48
CA TRP A 177 5.17 -0.79 -4.07
C TRP A 177 4.90 -2.21 -3.57
N PRO A 178 5.30 -3.28 -4.28
CA PRO A 178 5.06 -4.64 -3.81
C PRO A 178 5.67 -4.92 -2.44
N PHE A 179 6.90 -4.43 -2.19
CA PHE A 179 7.56 -4.61 -0.90
C PHE A 179 6.90 -3.77 0.19
N PHE A 180 6.52 -2.54 -0.13
CA PHE A 180 5.77 -1.69 0.78
C PHE A 180 4.46 -2.36 1.22
N ASN A 181 3.68 -2.86 0.27
CA ASN A 181 2.41 -3.52 0.54
C ASN A 181 2.59 -4.82 1.34
N LEU A 182 3.58 -5.66 0.99
CA LEU A 182 3.90 -6.85 1.76
C LEU A 182 4.34 -6.52 3.19
N GLY A 183 5.23 -5.55 3.36
CA GLY A 183 5.68 -5.11 4.67
C GLY A 183 4.54 -4.53 5.51
N TYR A 184 3.65 -3.76 4.87
CA TYR A 184 2.43 -3.21 5.48
C TYR A 184 1.48 -4.29 5.99
N VAL A 185 1.27 -5.37 5.22
CA VAL A 185 0.38 -6.48 5.61
C VAL A 185 1.03 -7.37 6.68
N LEU A 186 2.34 -7.64 6.56
CA LEU A 186 3.03 -8.58 7.45
C LEU A 186 3.40 -7.96 8.79
N SER A 187 3.78 -6.67 8.82
CA SER A 187 4.23 -6.01 10.06
C SER A 187 3.21 -6.07 11.21
N PRO A 188 1.91 -5.77 11.07
CA PRO A 188 0.95 -5.92 12.18
C PRO A 188 0.77 -7.37 12.61
N ALA A 189 0.91 -8.35 11.71
CA ALA A 189 0.84 -9.77 12.04
C ALA A 189 2.01 -10.22 12.93
N GLU A 190 3.19 -9.63 12.75
CA GLU A 190 4.38 -9.89 13.57
C GLU A 190 4.26 -9.32 14.99
N PHE A 191 3.46 -8.27 15.16
CA PHE A 191 3.22 -7.59 16.45
C PHE A 191 2.00 -8.12 17.21
N SER A 192 1.33 -9.14 16.66
CA SER A 192 0.10 -9.69 17.23
C SER A 192 0.11 -11.21 17.28
N ARG A 193 -0.43 -11.74 18.39
CA ARG A 193 -0.80 -13.15 18.47
C ARG A 193 -2.10 -13.36 17.72
N GLU A 194 -2.34 -14.61 17.33
CA GLU A 194 -3.52 -15.01 16.56
C GLU A 194 -4.84 -14.57 17.23
N ASP A 195 -4.89 -14.65 18.56
CA ASP A 195 -6.05 -14.27 19.39
C ASP A 195 -6.50 -12.80 19.23
N TYR A 196 -5.61 -11.90 18.84
CA TYR A 196 -5.92 -10.47 18.67
C TYR A 196 -5.33 -9.88 17.38
N ARG A 197 -4.98 -10.73 16.41
CA ARG A 197 -4.44 -10.30 15.11
C ARG A 197 -5.44 -9.45 14.32
N GLY A 198 -6.73 -9.75 14.43
CA GLY A 198 -7.79 -8.94 13.80
C GLY A 198 -7.84 -7.51 14.32
N GLU A 199 -7.64 -7.29 15.62
CA GLU A 199 -7.58 -5.95 16.24
C GLU A 199 -6.38 -5.16 15.69
N ALA A 200 -5.20 -5.78 15.66
CA ALA A 200 -3.98 -5.16 15.14
C ALA A 200 -4.09 -4.83 13.64
N MET A 201 -4.60 -5.76 12.83
CA MET A 201 -4.86 -5.52 11.40
C MET A 201 -5.86 -4.39 11.20
N GLY A 202 -6.95 -4.38 11.97
CA GLY A 202 -7.96 -3.32 11.91
C GLY A 202 -7.39 -1.95 12.26
N ALA A 203 -6.59 -1.85 13.33
CA ALA A 203 -5.92 -0.60 13.71
C ALA A 203 -4.95 -0.11 12.63
N ASN A 204 -4.21 -1.03 12.01
CA ASN A 204 -3.30 -0.74 10.91
C ASN A 204 -4.04 -0.23 9.65
N GLU A 205 -5.21 -0.80 9.37
CA GLU A 205 -6.11 -0.35 8.30
C GLU A 205 -6.70 1.04 8.58
N VAL A 206 -7.12 1.32 9.82
CA VAL A 206 -7.57 2.66 10.23
C VAL A 206 -6.45 3.68 10.06
N ALA A 207 -5.24 3.38 10.54
CA ALA A 207 -4.08 4.26 10.40
C ALA A 207 -3.77 4.58 8.93
N LYS A 208 -3.78 3.56 8.05
CA LYS A 208 -3.68 3.74 6.61
C LYS A 208 -4.76 4.70 6.09
N ASN A 209 -6.02 4.42 6.37
CA ASN A 209 -7.14 5.15 5.77
C ASN A 209 -7.19 6.62 6.22
N VAL A 210 -6.82 6.90 7.48
CA VAL A 210 -6.66 8.28 7.96
C VAL A 210 -5.52 8.98 7.20
N GLY A 211 -4.40 8.29 6.97
CA GLY A 211 -3.30 8.81 6.15
C GLY A 211 -3.73 9.10 4.72
N VAL A 212 -4.49 8.18 4.13
CA VAL A 212 -5.03 8.33 2.77
C VAL A 212 -5.96 9.53 2.67
N LEU A 213 -6.87 9.70 3.64
CA LEU A 213 -7.79 10.82 3.71
C LEU A 213 -7.02 12.15 3.78
N LEU A 214 -6.08 12.27 4.71
CA LEU A 214 -5.27 13.48 4.86
C LEU A 214 -4.31 13.71 3.68
N GLY A 215 -4.08 12.70 2.84
CA GLY A 215 -3.34 12.83 1.57
C GLY A 215 -3.92 13.86 0.62
N MET A 216 -5.21 14.19 0.73
CA MET A 216 -5.85 15.26 -0.06
C MET A 216 -5.15 16.62 0.12
N LEU A 217 -4.48 16.84 1.26
CA LEU A 217 -3.70 18.04 1.51
C LEU A 217 -2.55 18.22 0.51
N GLY A 218 -2.02 17.13 -0.06
CA GLY A 218 -1.00 17.22 -1.10
C GLY A 218 -1.51 17.83 -2.41
N GLY A 219 -2.79 17.64 -2.74
CA GLY A 219 -3.45 18.34 -3.85
C GLY A 219 -3.56 19.84 -3.57
N LEU A 220 -4.04 20.20 -2.37
CA LEU A 220 -4.12 21.60 -1.95
C LEU A 220 -2.76 22.30 -2.00
N VAL A 221 -1.69 21.65 -1.55
CA VAL A 221 -0.34 22.20 -1.61
C VAL A 221 0.15 22.32 -3.06
N ALA A 222 -0.21 21.38 -3.94
CA ALA A 222 0.11 21.47 -5.36
C ALA A 222 -0.58 22.65 -6.04
N ASP A 223 -1.82 22.95 -5.67
CA ASP A 223 -2.57 24.10 -6.20
C ASP A 223 -1.97 25.44 -5.73
N LEU A 224 -1.46 25.50 -4.49
CA LEU A 224 -0.91 26.73 -3.90
C LEU A 224 0.56 26.99 -4.26
N LEU A 225 1.40 25.96 -4.27
CA LEU A 225 2.87 26.09 -4.41
C LEU A 225 3.41 25.48 -5.70
N GLY A 226 2.55 24.87 -6.52
CA GLY A 226 2.95 24.09 -7.67
C GLY A 226 3.18 22.62 -7.34
N ARG A 227 2.89 21.77 -8.32
CA ARG A 227 2.94 20.31 -8.20
C ARG A 227 4.34 19.79 -7.87
N GLU A 228 5.37 20.36 -8.49
CA GLU A 228 6.76 19.91 -8.33
C GLU A 228 7.22 20.13 -6.89
N VAL A 229 6.87 21.29 -6.30
CA VAL A 229 7.15 21.61 -4.90
C VAL A 229 6.37 20.67 -3.98
N ALA A 230 5.08 20.43 -4.25
CA ALA A 230 4.27 19.49 -3.47
C ALA A 230 4.86 18.07 -3.47
N LEU A 231 5.37 17.60 -4.62
CA LEU A 231 6.06 16.30 -4.72
C LEU A 231 7.35 16.26 -3.91
N VAL A 232 8.17 17.32 -3.95
CA VAL A 232 9.38 17.39 -3.12
C VAL A 232 9.04 17.39 -1.63
N LEU A 233 7.99 18.12 -1.22
CA LEU A 233 7.53 18.19 0.17
C LEU A 233 7.02 16.86 0.72
N SER A 234 6.70 15.88 -0.14
CA SER A 234 6.38 14.52 0.29
C SER A 234 7.53 13.82 1.05
N ALA A 235 8.77 14.33 0.92
CA ALA A 235 9.91 13.89 1.73
C ALA A 235 9.62 14.00 3.23
N ILE A 236 8.81 14.98 3.66
CA ILE A 236 8.49 15.22 5.07
C ILE A 236 7.69 14.05 5.66
N PRO A 237 6.48 13.69 5.16
CA PRO A 237 5.74 12.55 5.70
C PRO A 237 6.51 11.24 5.58
N PHE A 238 7.25 10.98 4.49
CA PHE A 238 8.06 9.77 4.37
C PHE A 238 9.26 9.74 5.33
N GLY A 239 9.95 10.87 5.52
CA GLY A 239 11.07 10.99 6.46
C GLY A 239 10.63 10.78 7.90
N LEU A 240 9.49 11.37 8.29
CA LEU A 240 8.89 11.13 9.60
C LEU A 240 8.43 9.67 9.74
N ALA A 241 7.79 9.10 8.71
CA ALA A 241 7.40 7.69 8.70
C ALA A 241 8.61 6.77 8.94
N LEU A 242 9.74 7.06 8.28
CA LEU A 242 10.98 6.31 8.44
C LEU A 242 11.53 6.42 9.87
N ALA A 243 11.52 7.62 10.46
CA ALA A 243 11.96 7.82 11.84
C ALA A 243 11.11 7.01 12.84
N PHE A 244 9.79 6.99 12.67
CA PHE A 244 8.90 6.18 13.50
C PHE A 244 9.07 4.67 13.27
N ALA A 245 9.24 4.24 12.01
CA ALA A 245 9.51 2.83 11.69
C ALA A 245 10.85 2.35 12.28
N ILE A 246 11.89 3.18 12.25
CA ILE A 246 13.19 2.90 12.89
C ILE A 246 13.03 2.81 14.41
N THR A 247 12.30 3.75 15.02
CA THR A 247 12.02 3.74 16.47
C THR A 247 11.25 2.47 16.87
N CYS A 248 10.27 2.08 16.08
CA CYS A 248 9.53 0.83 16.22
C CYS A 248 10.46 -0.39 16.18
N TYR A 249 11.37 -0.44 15.20
CA TYR A 249 12.36 -1.52 15.07
C TYR A 249 13.27 -1.64 16.30
N TYR A 250 13.78 -0.52 16.81
CA TYR A 250 14.60 -0.53 18.02
C TYR A 250 13.82 -0.93 19.28
N ALA A 251 12.59 -0.44 19.43
CA ALA A 251 11.71 -0.82 20.54
C ALA A 251 11.47 -2.34 20.60
N CYS A 252 11.36 -2.99 19.43
CA CYS A 252 11.22 -4.43 19.34
C CYS A 252 12.53 -5.16 19.66
N LYS A 253 13.65 -4.75 19.06
CA LYS A 253 14.95 -5.41 19.21
C LYS A 253 15.45 -5.45 20.65
N VAL A 254 15.16 -4.41 21.45
CA VAL A 254 15.53 -4.33 22.88
C VAL A 254 14.88 -5.45 23.71
N ARG A 255 13.72 -5.98 23.29
CA ARG A 255 13.03 -7.07 24.00
C ARG A 255 13.58 -8.45 23.66
N TRP A 256 13.94 -8.70 22.40
CA TRP A 256 14.52 -9.98 21.98
C TRP A 256 15.86 -10.26 22.67
N ARG A 257 16.63 -9.22 23.02
CA ARG A 257 17.85 -9.35 23.84
C ARG A 257 17.62 -9.59 25.34
N LYS A 258 16.39 -9.46 25.84
CA LYS A 258 16.06 -9.73 27.25
C LYS A 258 15.33 -11.06 27.44
N ALA A 259 14.99 -11.75 26.35
CA ALA A 259 14.28 -13.03 26.36
C ALA A 259 15.21 -14.23 26.13
N PHE A 260 16.50 -13.97 25.91
CA PHE A 260 17.61 -14.93 25.86
C PHE A 260 18.70 -14.43 26.82
#